data_AF-A0A2E0TMT6-F1
#
_entry.id   AF-A0A2E0TMT6-F1
#
_cell.length_a   1.000
_cell.length_b   1.000
_cell.length_c   1.000
_cell.angle_alpha   90.00
_cell.angle_beta   90.00
_cell.angle_gamma   90.00
#
_symmetry.space_group_name_H-M   'P 1'
#
loop_
_entity.id
_entity.type
_entity.pdbx_description
1 polymer ?
#
loop_
_entity_poly.entity_id
_entity_poly.type
_entity_poly.pdbx_seq_one_letter_code
_entity_poly.pdbx_strand_id
1 'polypeptide(L)'
;MIVVTNRIPVAEGHEEDFEDRFRKRVHLVDQSPGFIRNEVHRPKPMKLDHGTGEWSEAPEKEGWYEVKTWWRSFDYFVAWTKSDSFREAHSSRPPKEMFRGPSELTIHEVFLSTDVND
;
A
#
# COMPACT_ATOMS: atom_id res chain seq x y z
N MET A 1 -13.18 5.72 -10.67
CA MET A 1 -12.46 5.38 -9.42
C MET A 1 -11.05 4.99 -9.80
N ILE A 2 -10.07 5.36 -8.97
CA ILE A 2 -8.70 4.91 -9.13
C ILE A 2 -8.23 4.17 -7.89
N VAL A 3 -7.22 3.32 -8.05
CA VAL A 3 -6.42 2.79 -6.96
C VAL A 3 -4.98 3.26 -7.15
N VAL A 4 -4.42 3.84 -6.10
CA VAL A 4 -3.01 4.21 -6.02
C VAL A 4 -2.32 3.19 -5.15
N THR A 5 -1.32 2.48 -5.68
CA THR A 5 -0.52 1.49 -4.95
C THR A 5 0.91 2.00 -4.79
N ASN A 6 1.37 2.10 -3.55
CA ASN A 6 2.79 2.32 -3.24
C ASN A 6 3.41 0.98 -2.83
N ARG A 7 4.33 0.45 -3.66
CA ARG A 7 5.09 -0.77 -3.38
C ARG A 7 6.35 -0.39 -2.62
N ILE A 8 6.52 -0.93 -1.42
CA ILE A 8 7.56 -0.52 -0.49
C ILE A 8 8.46 -1.72 -0.15
N PRO A 9 9.76 -1.68 -0.53
CA PRO A 9 10.69 -2.77 -0.25
C PRO A 9 11.24 -2.66 1.18
N VAL A 10 10.48 -3.10 2.19
CA VAL A 10 10.87 -3.04 3.61
C VAL A 10 12.00 -4.02 3.91
N ALA A 11 13.12 -3.55 4.47
CA ALA A 11 14.25 -4.41 4.82
C ALA A 11 13.87 -5.45 5.89
N GLU A 12 14.51 -6.61 5.83
CA GLU A 12 14.30 -7.69 6.79
C GLU A 12 14.63 -7.21 8.22
N GLY A 13 13.75 -7.54 9.16
CA GLY A 13 13.86 -7.12 10.57
C GLY A 13 13.22 -5.76 10.87
N HIS A 14 12.71 -5.04 9.86
CA HIS A 14 12.02 -3.76 10.04
C HIS A 14 10.50 -3.83 9.84
N GLU A 15 9.93 -5.03 9.68
CA GLU A 15 8.51 -5.24 9.40
C GLU A 15 7.60 -4.69 10.51
N GLU A 16 7.90 -5.02 11.76
CA GLU A 16 7.08 -4.58 12.90
C GLU A 16 7.10 -3.05 13.05
N ASP A 17 8.30 -2.44 12.99
CA ASP A 17 8.47 -0.98 13.03
C ASP A 17 7.72 -0.28 11.88
N PHE A 18 7.77 -0.89 10.70
CA PHE A 18 7.07 -0.39 9.52
C PHE A 18 5.55 -0.46 9.72
N GLU A 19 5.02 -1.59 10.17
CA GLU A 19 3.59 -1.76 10.41
C GLU A 19 3.05 -0.83 11.49
N ASP A 20 3.78 -0.68 12.59
CA ASP A 20 3.42 0.22 13.69
C ASP A 20 3.32 1.68 13.22
N ARG A 21 4.22 2.06 12.32
CA ARG A 21 4.19 3.34 11.63
C ARG A 21 2.90 3.55 10.83
N PHE A 22 2.30 2.50 10.25
CA PHE A 22 1.01 2.62 9.55
C PHE A 22 -0.17 2.60 10.51
N ARG A 23 -0.16 1.73 11.54
CA ARG A 23 -1.23 1.67 12.56
C ARG A 23 -1.44 3.01 13.26
N LYS A 24 -0.36 3.72 13.58
CA LYS A 24 -0.40 5.04 14.26
C LYS A 24 -0.88 6.19 13.35
N ARG A 25 -1.01 5.96 12.05
CA ARG A 25 -1.37 6.97 11.02
C ARG A 25 -2.71 6.70 10.33
N VAL A 26 -3.38 5.59 10.68
CA VAL A 26 -4.78 5.34 10.32
C VAL A 26 -5.56 6.56 10.82
N HIS A 27 -6.42 7.13 9.97
CA HIS A 27 -7.26 8.34 10.20
C HIS A 27 -6.81 9.70 9.65
N LEU A 28 -5.63 9.84 9.04
CA LEU A 28 -5.26 11.12 8.39
C LEU A 28 -5.72 11.23 6.93
N VAL A 29 -5.86 10.08 6.25
CA VAL A 29 -6.29 10.03 4.84
C VAL A 29 -7.81 9.87 4.69
N ASP A 30 -8.45 9.18 5.64
CA ASP A 30 -9.85 8.74 5.51
C ASP A 30 -10.89 9.85 5.59
N GLN A 31 -10.52 11.01 6.16
CA GLN A 31 -11.35 12.22 6.18
C GLN A 31 -11.28 13.03 4.88
N SER A 32 -10.42 12.65 3.92
CA SER A 32 -10.19 13.43 2.71
C SER A 32 -11.37 13.29 1.73
N PRO A 33 -11.82 14.39 1.09
CA PRO A 33 -12.85 14.31 0.07
C PRO A 33 -12.52 13.29 -1.03
N GLY A 34 -13.49 12.45 -1.37
CA GLY A 34 -13.34 11.46 -2.43
C GLY A 34 -12.48 10.25 -2.08
N PHE A 35 -11.93 10.15 -0.86
CA PHE A 35 -11.37 8.91 -0.33
C PHE A 35 -12.44 7.83 -0.23
N ILE A 36 -12.07 6.58 -0.50
CA ILE A 36 -12.97 5.43 -0.44
C ILE A 36 -12.48 4.44 0.63
N ARG A 37 -11.24 3.98 0.51
CA ARG A 37 -10.61 3.08 1.50
C ARG A 37 -9.09 3.10 1.40
N ASN A 38 -8.44 2.55 2.41
CA ASN A 38 -7.00 2.30 2.47
C ASN A 38 -6.77 0.86 2.90
N GLU A 39 -5.79 0.21 2.28
CA GLU A 39 -5.39 -1.15 2.59
C GLU A 39 -3.86 -1.21 2.68
N VAL A 40 -3.34 -1.95 3.65
CA VAL A 40 -1.91 -2.23 3.77
C VAL A 40 -1.73 -3.73 3.66
N HIS A 41 -1.10 -4.18 2.58
CA HIS A 41 -0.91 -5.59 2.29
C HIS A 41 0.51 -6.00 2.70
N ARG A 42 0.63 -7.09 3.47
CA ARG A 42 1.91 -7.72 3.76
C ARG A 42 2.35 -8.56 2.56
N PRO A 43 3.66 -8.61 2.27
CA PRO A 43 4.17 -9.57 1.31
C PRO A 43 3.94 -10.99 1.81
N LYS A 44 3.42 -11.85 0.92
CA LYS A 44 3.34 -13.31 1.13
C LYS A 44 3.72 -14.01 -0.16
N PRO A 45 5.02 -14.15 -0.46
CA PRO A 45 5.45 -14.74 -1.71
C PRO A 45 5.05 -16.22 -1.77
N MET A 46 4.32 -16.60 -2.82
CA MET A 46 3.87 -17.96 -3.07
C MET A 46 4.37 -18.45 -4.44
N LYS A 47 4.44 -19.76 -4.60
CA LYS A 47 4.65 -20.41 -5.90
C LYS A 47 3.61 -21.48 -6.14
N LEU A 48 3.16 -21.54 -7.39
CA LEU A 48 2.32 -22.60 -7.92
C LEU A 48 3.21 -23.60 -8.65
N ASP A 49 3.09 -24.87 -8.31
CA ASP A 49 3.58 -25.95 -9.14
C ASP A 49 2.57 -26.19 -10.27
N HIS A 50 2.98 -26.00 -11.53
CA HIS A 50 2.08 -26.16 -12.68
C HIS A 50 1.82 -27.63 -13.06
N GLY A 51 2.65 -28.57 -12.58
CA GLY A 51 2.46 -30.00 -12.81
C GLY A 51 1.47 -30.61 -11.82
N THR A 52 1.50 -30.18 -10.56
CA THR A 52 0.63 -30.72 -9.50
C THR A 52 -0.57 -29.82 -9.17
N GLY A 53 -0.48 -28.53 -9.47
CA GLY A 53 -1.48 -27.53 -9.09
C GLY A 53 -1.36 -27.05 -7.63
N GLU A 54 -0.32 -27.46 -6.91
CA GLU A 54 -0.16 -27.15 -5.49
C GLU A 54 0.52 -25.79 -5.25
N TRP A 55 0.10 -25.10 -4.19
CA TRP A 55 0.70 -23.84 -3.74
C TRP A 55 1.62 -24.09 -2.55
N SER A 56 2.80 -23.46 -2.57
CA SER A 56 3.74 -23.46 -1.44
C SER A 56 4.35 -22.08 -1.24
N GLU A 57 4.91 -21.83 -0.04
CA GLU A 57 5.66 -20.62 0.23
C GLU A 57 6.91 -20.54 -0.65
N ALA A 58 7.25 -19.33 -1.08
CA ALA A 58 8.41 -19.06 -1.92
C ALA A 58 9.29 -17.97 -1.28
N PRO A 59 9.90 -18.23 -0.11
CA PRO A 59 10.69 -17.23 0.62
C PRO A 59 11.88 -16.69 -0.19
N GLU A 60 12.31 -17.41 -1.24
CA GLU A 60 13.32 -16.96 -2.20
C GLU A 60 12.87 -15.81 -3.11
N LYS A 61 11.55 -15.58 -3.25
CA LYS A 61 11.01 -14.51 -4.09
C LYS A 61 10.92 -13.22 -3.30
N GLU A 62 11.33 -12.12 -3.93
CA GLU A 62 11.19 -10.80 -3.34
C GLU A 62 9.71 -10.44 -3.12
N GLY A 63 9.43 -9.89 -1.93
CA GLY A 63 8.13 -9.36 -1.55
C GLY A 63 8.19 -7.86 -1.26
N TRP A 64 7.05 -7.19 -1.46
CA TRP A 64 6.84 -5.78 -1.12
C TRP A 64 5.62 -5.64 -0.24
N TYR A 65 5.68 -4.69 0.68
CA TYR A 65 4.46 -4.14 1.25
C TYR A 65 3.76 -3.31 0.19
N GLU A 66 2.44 -3.38 0.15
CA GLU A 66 1.65 -2.51 -0.72
C GLU A 66 0.71 -1.67 0.11
N VAL A 67 0.89 -0.35 0.04
CA VAL A 67 -0.07 0.61 0.60
C VAL A 67 -0.95 1.06 -0.54
N LYS A 68 -2.23 0.72 -0.46
CA LYS A 68 -3.19 1.04 -1.50
C LYS A 68 -4.22 2.03 -0.98
N THR A 69 -4.55 3.03 -1.79
CA THR A 69 -5.62 3.98 -1.49
C THR A 69 -6.57 4.10 -2.68
N TRP A 70 -7.86 4.10 -2.41
CA TRP A 70 -8.91 4.14 -3.42
C TRP A 70 -9.60 5.49 -3.39
N TRP A 71 -9.81 6.06 -4.58
CA TRP A 71 -10.33 7.42 -4.73
C TRP A 71 -11.39 7.49 -5.82
N ARG A 72 -12.39 8.34 -5.62
CA ARG A 72 -13.45 8.57 -6.61
C ARG A 72 -12.89 9.00 -7.97
N SER A 73 -11.88 9.86 -7.97
CA SER A 73 -11.12 10.29 -9.15
C SER A 73 -9.66 10.61 -8.81
N PHE A 74 -8.83 10.78 -9.84
CA PHE A 74 -7.45 11.22 -9.68
C PHE A 74 -7.32 12.62 -9.08
N ASP A 75 -8.24 13.54 -9.39
CA ASP A 75 -8.23 14.90 -8.83
C ASP A 75 -8.34 14.91 -7.30
N TYR A 76 -9.16 14.02 -6.73
CA TYR A 76 -9.28 13.91 -5.27
C TYR A 76 -7.98 13.42 -4.62
N PHE A 77 -7.31 12.46 -5.24
CA PHE A 77 -5.98 12.02 -4.79
C PHE A 77 -4.96 13.17 -4.86
N VAL A 78 -4.91 13.89 -5.98
CA VAL A 78 -4.00 15.04 -6.15
C VAL A 78 -4.30 16.13 -5.13
N ALA A 79 -5.57 16.43 -4.86
CA ALA A 79 -5.97 17.39 -3.83
C ALA A 79 -5.47 16.96 -2.44
N TRP A 80 -5.63 15.69 -2.09
CA TRP A 80 -5.10 15.15 -0.84
C TRP A 80 -3.58 15.28 -0.75
N THR A 81 -2.81 14.95 -1.79
CA THR A 81 -1.33 15.08 -1.75
C THR A 81 -0.83 16.51 -1.49
N LYS A 82 -1.69 17.52 -1.65
CA LYS A 82 -1.40 18.94 -1.39
C LYS A 82 -1.91 19.42 -0.03
N SER A 83 -2.62 18.58 0.72
CA SER A 83 -3.26 18.95 1.99
C SER A 83 -2.27 18.98 3.16
N ASP A 84 -2.70 19.60 4.26
CA ASP A 84 -1.98 19.56 5.53
C ASP A 84 -1.98 18.14 6.13
N SER A 85 -3.08 17.39 5.98
CA SER A 85 -3.17 16.01 6.47
C SER A 85 -2.15 15.08 5.77
N PHE A 86 -1.89 15.29 4.48
CA PHE A 86 -0.83 14.56 3.78
C PHE A 86 0.55 14.92 4.34
N ARG A 87 0.83 16.22 4.54
CA ARG A 87 2.10 16.67 5.09
C ARG A 87 2.34 16.13 6.49
N GLU A 88 1.31 16.11 7.34
CA GLU A 88 1.36 15.55 8.69
C GLU A 88 1.65 14.04 8.65
N ALA A 89 0.88 13.29 7.86
CA ALA A 89 1.08 11.85 7.69
C ALA A 89 2.49 11.48 7.19
N HIS A 90 3.13 12.38 6.43
CA HIS A 90 4.46 12.19 5.85
C HIS A 90 5.57 13.02 6.54
N SER A 91 5.27 13.66 7.68
CA SER A 91 6.22 14.52 8.39
C SER A 91 7.35 13.74 9.06
N SER A 92 7.05 12.54 9.58
CA SER A 92 8.02 11.65 10.20
C SER A 92 8.67 10.75 9.15
N ARG A 93 9.87 11.13 8.72
CA ARG A 93 10.67 10.31 7.80
C ARG A 93 11.10 9.01 8.49
N PRO A 94 10.85 7.85 7.89
CA PRO A 94 11.42 6.59 8.34
C PRO A 94 12.95 6.58 8.19
N PRO A 95 13.65 5.77 9.01
CA PRO A 95 15.07 5.50 8.80
C PRO A 95 15.32 4.95 7.39
N LYS A 96 16.50 5.25 6.81
CA LYS A 96 16.80 4.81 5.44
C LYS A 96 16.96 3.29 5.36
N GLU A 97 17.53 2.71 6.41
CA GLU A 97 17.77 1.28 6.61
C GLU A 97 16.48 0.45 6.67
N MET A 98 15.33 1.10 6.95
CA MET A 98 14.02 0.44 6.89
C MET A 98 13.68 -0.06 5.48
N PHE A 99 14.35 0.44 4.43
CA PHE A 99 14.05 0.07 3.05
C PHE A 99 15.27 -0.45 2.30
N ARG A 100 15.06 -1.49 1.49
CA ARG A 100 16.07 -2.06 0.58
C ARG A 100 16.23 -1.23 -0.70
N GLY A 101 15.39 -0.22 -0.91
CA GLY A 101 15.36 0.59 -2.13
C GLY A 101 14.24 1.63 -2.14
N PRO A 102 14.09 2.37 -3.25
CA PRO A 102 12.99 3.33 -3.41
C PRO A 102 11.64 2.60 -3.48
N SER A 103 10.58 3.29 -3.05
CA SER A 103 9.22 2.82 -3.27
C SER A 103 8.74 3.11 -4.69
N GLU A 104 7.86 2.28 -5.22
CA GLU A 104 7.30 2.41 -6.56
C GLU A 104 5.80 2.72 -6.48
N LEU A 105 5.39 3.88 -7.01
CA LEU A 105 4.00 4.28 -7.05
C LEU A 105 3.38 3.91 -8.41
N THR A 106 2.28 3.18 -8.37
CA THR A 106 1.46 2.87 -9.56
C THR A 106 0.03 3.38 -9.36
N ILE A 107 -0.59 3.82 -10.44
CA ILE A 107 -1.96 4.34 -10.44
C ILE A 107 -2.73 3.59 -11.50
N HIS A 108 -3.85 3.01 -11.11
CA HIS A 108 -4.74 2.27 -12.01
C HIS A 108 -6.14 2.84 -11.97
N GLU A 109 -6.79 2.91 -13.12
CA GLU A 109 -8.23 3.09 -13.21
C GLU A 109 -8.93 1.78 -12.89
N VAL A 110 -9.91 1.84 -11.99
CA VAL A 110 -10.76 0.68 -11.71
C VAL A 110 -11.89 0.68 -12.74
N PHE A 111 -11.66 -0.06 -13.83
CA PHE A 111 -12.64 -0.22 -14.92
C PHE A 111 -13.82 -1.12 -14.54
N LEU A 112 -13.58 -2.15 -13.72
CA LEU A 112 -14.59 -3.09 -13.25
C LEU A 112 -14.32 -3.45 -11.78
N SER A 113 -15.37 -3.51 -10.97
CA SER A 113 -15.34 -4.08 -9.62
C SER A 113 -16.58 -4.91 -9.38
N THR A 114 -16.41 -6.03 -8.69
CA THR A 114 -17.49 -6.89 -8.18
C THR A 114 -17.56 -6.85 -6.65
N ASP A 115 -17.00 -5.80 -6.03
CA ASP A 115 -17.08 -5.61 -4.58
C ASP A 115 -18.53 -5.80 -4.14
N VAL A 116 -18.77 -6.83 -3.34
CA VAL A 116 -20.05 -7.05 -2.69
C VAL A 116 -20.17 -5.93 -1.66
N ASN A 117 -21.09 -4.99 -1.90
CA ASN A 117 -21.51 -4.07 -0.86
C ASN A 117 -22.20 -4.92 0.21
N ASP A 118 -21.60 -4.98 1.40
CA ASP A 118 -22.33 -5.41 2.61
C ASP A 118 -23.49 -4.43 2.89
#